data_AF-A0A3D1JBP2-F1
#
_entry.id   AF-A0A3D1JBP2-F1
#
_cell.length_a   1.000
_cell.length_b   1.000
_cell.length_c   1.000
_cell.angle_alpha   90.00
_cell.angle_beta   90.00
_cell.angle_gamma   90.00
#
_symmetry.space_group_name_H-M   'P 1'
#
loop_
_entity.id
_entity.type
_entity.pdbx_description
1 polymer ?
#
loop_
_entity_poly.entity_id
_entity_poly.type
_entity_poly.pdbx_seq_one_letter_code
_entity_poly.pdbx_strand_id
1 'polypeptide(L)'
;QAQGTSLEDLIATLKQPLETKELRFKINTPEYQRYGRQVIADFGAFNQEGWVIDPENEEGIRVKVAKPYGKGWFLLRMSLHEPLLVLQIENDVAGYLPAIAQKVGDFFNQYPAIDQSQLRSFLSE
;
A
#
# COMPACT_ATOMS: atom_id res chain seq x y z
N GLN A 1 -9.37 13.12 -42.18
CA GLN A 1 -10.09 12.05 -41.44
C GLN A 1 -9.34 11.84 -40.14
N ALA A 2 -9.94 12.18 -39.00
CA ALA A 2 -9.32 11.98 -37.70
C ALA A 2 -9.42 10.50 -37.34
N GLN A 3 -8.28 9.84 -37.12
CA GLN A 3 -8.23 8.46 -36.65
C GLN A 3 -8.79 8.43 -35.22
N GLY A 4 -9.99 7.88 -35.07
CA GLY A 4 -10.61 7.62 -33.78
C GLY A 4 -10.02 6.38 -33.16
N THR A 5 -8.95 6.55 -32.37
CA THR A 5 -8.55 5.54 -31.39
C THR A 5 -9.60 5.58 -30.28
N SER A 6 -10.29 4.47 -30.01
CA SER A 6 -11.28 4.46 -28.94
C SER A 6 -10.57 4.49 -27.59
N LEU A 7 -11.28 4.92 -26.54
CA LEU A 7 -10.76 4.87 -25.17
C LEU A 7 -10.40 3.42 -24.78
N GLU A 8 -11.11 2.43 -25.34
CA GLU A 8 -10.82 1.01 -25.13
C GLU A 8 -9.46 0.60 -25.69
N ASP A 9 -9.09 1.09 -26.88
CA ASP A 9 -7.78 0.81 -27.51
C ASP A 9 -6.61 1.44 -26.72
N LEU A 10 -6.84 2.62 -26.12
CA LEU A 10 -5.86 3.29 -25.25
C LEU A 10 -5.65 2.53 -23.93
N ILE A 11 -6.71 1.98 -23.34
CA ILE A 11 -6.66 1.23 -22.07
C ILE A 11 -6.11 -0.19 -22.28
N ALA A 12 -6.36 -0.82 -23.42
CA ALA A 12 -5.95 -2.20 -23.71
C ALA A 12 -4.41 -2.42 -23.64
N THR A 13 -3.63 -1.36 -23.82
CA THR A 13 -2.16 -1.42 -23.75
C THR A 13 -1.59 -1.18 -22.34
N LEU A 14 -2.44 -0.84 -21.36
CA LEU A 14 -2.01 -0.61 -19.98
C LEU A 14 -1.69 -1.95 -19.32
N LYS A 15 -0.40 -2.14 -19.06
CA LYS A 15 0.12 -3.31 -18.34
C LYS A 15 -0.56 -3.42 -16.97
N GLN A 16 -1.26 -4.52 -16.77
CA GLN A 16 -1.82 -4.88 -15.47
C GLN A 16 -0.73 -5.47 -14.57
N PRO A 17 -0.73 -5.19 -13.26
CA PRO A 17 0.14 -5.88 -12.32
C PRO A 17 -0.22 -7.37 -12.29
N LEU A 18 0.77 -8.21 -11.98
CA LEU A 18 0.55 -9.65 -11.89
C LEU A 18 -0.21 -10.01 -10.61
N GLU A 19 0.01 -9.26 -9.53
CA GLU A 19 -0.70 -9.42 -8.27
C GLU A 19 -1.07 -8.05 -7.68
N THR A 20 -2.25 -7.98 -7.07
CA THR A 20 -2.72 -6.82 -6.31
C THR A 20 -3.44 -7.29 -5.04
N LYS A 21 -3.31 -6.52 -3.95
CA LYS A 21 -4.05 -6.75 -2.71
C LYS A 21 -4.30 -5.42 -2.02
N GLU A 22 -5.51 -5.27 -1.47
CA GLU A 22 -5.85 -4.21 -0.54
C GLU A 22 -6.09 -4.79 0.85
N LEU A 23 -5.41 -4.22 1.85
CA LEU A 23 -5.59 -4.50 3.27
C LEU A 23 -6.05 -3.24 3.99
N ARG A 24 -7.03 -3.39 4.89
CA ARG A 24 -7.69 -2.32 5.63
C ARG A 24 -7.52 -2.60 7.12
N PHE A 25 -6.91 -1.65 7.81
CA PHE A 25 -6.60 -1.73 9.23
C PHE A 25 -7.47 -0.75 9.99
N LYS A 26 -8.31 -1.27 10.89
CA LYS A 26 -9.11 -0.40 11.76
C LYS A 26 -8.21 0.31 12.76
N ILE A 27 -8.42 1.61 12.95
CA ILE A 27 -7.72 2.42 13.94
C ILE A 27 -8.63 2.53 15.18
N ASN A 28 -8.30 1.77 16.23
CA ASN A 28 -9.10 1.62 17.45
C ASN A 28 -8.82 2.74 18.48
N THR A 29 -8.95 3.99 18.06
CA THR A 29 -8.85 5.18 18.93
C THR A 29 -9.83 6.27 18.46
N PRO A 30 -10.48 7.01 19.37
CA PRO A 30 -11.28 8.18 19.02
C PRO A 30 -10.49 9.24 18.22
N GLU A 31 -9.19 9.36 18.45
CA GLU A 31 -8.27 10.28 17.80
C GLU A 31 -7.67 9.71 16.49
N TYR A 32 -8.38 8.80 15.82
CA TYR A 32 -7.90 8.05 14.65
C TYR A 32 -7.28 8.93 13.56
N GLN A 33 -7.77 10.15 13.36
CA GLN A 33 -7.24 11.05 12.36
C GLN A 33 -5.82 11.52 12.68
N ARG A 34 -5.58 11.93 13.94
CA ARG A 34 -4.25 12.32 14.40
C ARG A 34 -3.33 11.11 14.41
N TYR A 35 -3.82 9.99 14.92
CA TYR A 35 -3.07 8.75 15.03
C TYR A 35 -2.64 8.22 13.65
N GLY A 36 -3.57 8.12 12.70
CA GLY A 36 -3.30 7.67 11.33
C GLY A 36 -2.30 8.57 10.59
N ARG A 37 -2.41 9.90 10.73
CA ARG A 37 -1.43 10.84 10.18
C ARG A 37 -0.04 10.64 10.78
N GLN A 38 0.05 10.40 12.08
CA GLN A 38 1.33 10.11 12.74
C GLN A 38 1.95 8.82 12.20
N VAL A 39 1.16 7.74 12.08
CA VAL A 39 1.62 6.47 11.51
C VAL A 39 2.18 6.66 10.09
N ILE A 40 1.48 7.41 9.24
CA ILE A 40 1.94 7.68 7.86
C ILE A 40 3.24 8.51 7.87
N ALA A 41 3.33 9.54 8.72
CA ALA A 41 4.52 10.37 8.83
C ALA A 41 5.74 9.56 9.29
N ASP A 42 5.57 8.73 10.32
CA ASP A 42 6.62 7.86 10.83
C ASP A 42 7.03 6.80 9.80
N PHE A 43 6.07 6.26 9.06
CA PHE A 43 6.34 5.33 7.95
C PHE A 43 7.16 6.02 6.84
N GLY A 44 6.93 7.32 6.61
CA GLY A 44 7.75 8.12 5.70
C GLY A 44 9.20 8.34 6.14
N ALA A 45 9.51 8.15 7.42
CA ALA A 45 10.88 8.13 7.93
C ALA A 45 11.46 6.71 8.00
N PHE A 46 10.66 5.67 7.75
CA PHE A 46 11.10 4.28 7.85
C PHE A 46 12.00 3.92 6.66
N ASN A 47 13.26 3.58 6.94
CA ASN A 47 14.21 3.14 5.93
C ASN A 47 14.20 1.62 5.81
N GLN A 48 13.95 1.12 4.60
CA GLN A 48 13.97 -0.30 4.29
C GLN A 48 14.68 -0.54 2.96
N GLU A 49 15.65 -1.46 2.96
CA GLU A 49 16.33 -1.86 1.72
C GLU A 49 15.31 -2.36 0.69
N GLY A 50 15.47 -1.90 -0.55
CA GLY A 50 14.58 -2.22 -1.66
C GLY A 50 13.32 -1.36 -1.72
N TRP A 51 13.12 -0.40 -0.81
CA TRP A 51 11.99 0.52 -0.80
C TRP A 51 12.45 1.94 -1.14
N VAL A 52 11.71 2.61 -2.02
CA VAL A 52 11.96 4.00 -2.41
C VAL A 52 10.65 4.77 -2.33
N ILE A 53 10.59 5.74 -1.43
CA ILE A 53 9.42 6.61 -1.30
C ILE A 53 9.28 7.45 -2.58
N ASP A 54 8.07 7.47 -3.13
CA ASP A 54 7.72 8.35 -4.24
C ASP A 54 7.36 9.74 -3.67
N PRO A 55 8.14 10.80 -3.96
CA PRO A 55 7.88 12.13 -3.41
C PRO A 55 6.62 12.78 -3.99
N GLU A 56 6.14 12.31 -5.14
CA GLU A 56 4.91 12.78 -5.76
C GLU A 56 3.72 12.01 -5.20
N ASN A 57 3.21 12.44 -4.03
CA ASN A 57 2.04 11.82 -3.43
C ASN A 57 1.23 12.81 -2.57
N GLU A 58 -0.09 12.86 -2.80
CA GLU A 58 -1.01 13.78 -2.09
C GLU A 58 -1.95 13.07 -1.09
N GLU A 59 -2.04 11.74 -1.14
CA GLU A 59 -3.07 10.98 -0.41
C GLU A 59 -2.54 10.09 0.74
N GLY A 60 -1.22 10.06 0.99
CA GLY A 60 -0.62 9.21 2.03
C GLY A 60 0.89 9.05 1.85
N ILE A 61 1.37 7.81 1.78
CA ILE A 61 2.73 7.49 1.33
C ILE A 61 2.75 6.39 0.27
N ARG A 62 3.32 6.70 -0.89
CA ARG A 62 3.56 5.74 -1.97
C ARG A 62 5.01 5.32 -1.95
N VAL A 63 5.26 4.02 -2.08
CA VAL A 63 6.60 3.42 -2.05
C VAL A 63 6.76 2.48 -3.23
N LYS A 64 7.78 2.70 -4.03
CA LYS A 64 8.22 1.76 -5.07
C LYS A 64 9.04 0.66 -4.41
N VAL A 65 8.80 -0.58 -4.81
CA VAL A 65 9.54 -1.75 -4.31
C VAL A 65 10.40 -2.33 -5.43
N ALA A 66 11.63 -2.67 -5.06
CA ALA A 66 12.61 -3.37 -5.86
C ALA A 66 13.10 -4.61 -5.10
N LYS A 67 14.14 -5.30 -5.60
CA LYS A 67 14.75 -6.45 -4.89
C LYS A 67 15.06 -6.09 -3.43
N PRO A 68 14.74 -6.97 -2.46
CA PRO A 68 14.26 -8.35 -2.62
C PRO A 68 12.71 -8.49 -2.73
N TYR A 69 11.96 -7.42 -2.97
CA TYR A 69 10.49 -7.38 -2.95
C TYR A 69 9.84 -7.35 -4.35
N GLY A 70 10.53 -7.88 -5.36
CA GLY A 70 10.02 -7.93 -6.74
C GLY A 70 10.11 -6.57 -7.44
N LYS A 71 9.06 -6.23 -8.21
CA LYS A 71 8.97 -4.97 -8.96
C LYS A 71 7.53 -4.46 -8.88
N GLY A 72 7.31 -3.37 -8.17
CA GLY A 72 5.97 -2.86 -7.96
C GLY A 72 5.94 -1.64 -7.07
N TRP A 73 4.82 -1.44 -6.40
CA TRP A 73 4.65 -0.35 -5.44
C TRP A 73 3.59 -0.70 -4.40
N PHE A 74 3.57 0.03 -3.30
CA PHE A 74 2.42 0.07 -2.41
C PHE A 74 2.08 1.50 -2.01
N LEU A 75 0.82 1.73 -1.64
CA LEU A 75 0.30 2.98 -1.11
C LEU A 75 -0.31 2.71 0.26
N LEU A 76 0.19 3.41 1.26
CA LEU A 76 -0.40 3.45 2.59
C LEU A 76 -1.07 4.80 2.79
N ARG A 77 -2.38 4.80 3.03
CA ARG A 77 -3.18 6.03 3.17
C ARG A 77 -4.25 5.89 4.23
N MET A 78 -4.80 7.01 4.66
CA MET A 78 -6.04 6.99 5.43
C MET A 78 -7.24 6.79 4.49
N SER A 79 -8.29 6.13 5.00
CA SER A 79 -9.61 6.19 4.38
C SER A 79 -10.20 7.61 4.50
N LEU A 80 -10.96 8.04 3.49
CA LEU A 80 -11.62 9.35 3.46
C LEU A 80 -12.88 9.42 4.34
N HIS A 81 -13.52 8.28 4.58
CA HIS A 81 -14.84 8.22 5.25
C HIS A 81 -14.82 7.44 6.57
N GLU A 82 -13.85 6.54 6.74
CA GLU A 82 -13.83 5.55 7.82
C GLU A 82 -12.55 5.67 8.65
N PRO A 83 -12.54 5.22 9.93
CA PRO A 83 -11.35 5.19 10.77
C PRO A 83 -10.43 4.02 10.39
N LEU A 84 -9.97 4.01 9.14
CA LEU A 84 -9.14 2.98 8.55
C LEU A 84 -7.83 3.55 8.02
N LEU A 85 -6.77 2.76 8.18
CA LEU A 85 -5.58 2.84 7.37
C LEU A 85 -5.71 1.80 6.24
N VAL A 86 -5.38 2.16 5.01
CA VAL A 86 -5.54 1.33 3.82
C VAL A 86 -4.19 1.15 3.16
N LEU A 87 -3.78 -0.10 3.00
CA LEU A 87 -2.58 -0.51 2.28
C LEU A 87 -2.98 -1.18 0.97
N GLN A 88 -2.59 -0.57 -0.14
CA GLN A 88 -2.75 -1.14 -1.48
C GLN A 88 -1.37 -1.57 -1.95
N ILE A 89 -1.20 -2.83 -2.36
CA ILE A 89 0.07 -3.37 -2.84
C ILE A 89 -0.14 -3.90 -4.26
N GLU A 90 0.76 -3.53 -5.17
CA GLU A 90 0.84 -4.07 -6.53
C GLU A 90 2.24 -4.61 -6.80
N ASN A 91 2.31 -5.73 -7.51
CA ASN A 91 3.57 -6.27 -8.01
C ASN A 91 3.43 -6.81 -9.43
N ASP A 92 4.44 -6.55 -10.25
CA ASP A 92 4.60 -7.13 -11.59
C ASP A 92 5.15 -8.57 -11.54
N VAL A 93 5.52 -9.06 -10.35
CA VAL A 93 6.09 -10.39 -10.14
C VAL A 93 5.33 -11.11 -9.02
N ALA A 94 4.97 -12.37 -9.27
CA ALA A 94 4.16 -13.15 -8.34
C ALA A 94 4.94 -13.55 -7.08
N GLY A 95 4.21 -13.72 -5.97
CA GLY A 95 4.73 -14.23 -4.70
C GLY A 95 5.42 -13.20 -3.80
N TYR A 96 5.43 -11.91 -4.15
CA TYR A 96 6.09 -10.87 -3.35
C TYR A 96 5.15 -10.12 -2.40
N LEU A 97 3.82 -10.20 -2.59
CA LEU A 97 2.86 -9.51 -1.72
C LEU A 97 2.99 -9.89 -0.24
N PRO A 98 3.14 -11.18 0.15
CA PRO A 98 3.29 -11.56 1.55
C PRO A 98 4.53 -10.94 2.21
N ALA A 99 5.66 -10.91 1.50
CA ALA A 99 6.90 -10.32 2.04
C ALA A 99 6.78 -8.81 2.27
N ILE A 100 6.09 -8.10 1.38
CA ILE A 100 5.80 -6.66 1.54
C ILE A 100 4.84 -6.45 2.70
N ALA A 101 3.73 -7.20 2.75
CA ALA A 101 2.72 -7.09 3.80
C ALA A 101 3.31 -7.41 5.18
N GLN A 102 4.12 -8.47 5.32
CA GLN A 102 4.80 -8.82 6.56
C GLN A 102 5.66 -7.64 7.05
N LYS A 103 6.41 -7.01 6.16
CA LYS A 103 7.29 -5.90 6.53
C LYS A 103 6.53 -4.66 6.99
N VAL A 104 5.39 -4.37 6.36
CA VAL A 104 4.47 -3.32 6.81
C VAL A 104 3.87 -3.68 8.17
N GLY A 105 3.48 -4.93 8.38
CA GLY A 105 2.97 -5.44 9.67
C GLY A 105 4.00 -5.33 10.79
N ASP A 106 5.27 -5.66 10.52
CA ASP A 106 6.36 -5.52 11.48
C ASP A 106 6.50 -4.07 11.96
N PHE A 107 6.39 -3.11 11.03
CA PHE A 107 6.36 -1.70 11.38
C PHE A 107 5.13 -1.33 12.23
N PHE A 108 3.96 -1.91 11.93
CA PHE A 108 2.74 -1.66 12.72
C PHE A 108 2.77 -2.22 14.14
N ASN A 109 3.72 -3.09 14.50
CA ASN A 109 3.82 -3.63 15.86
C ASN A 109 4.08 -2.56 16.94
N GLN A 110 4.61 -1.39 16.56
CA GLN A 110 4.77 -0.25 17.49
C GLN A 110 3.50 0.59 17.68
N TYR A 111 2.42 0.26 16.96
CA TYR A 111 1.17 1.02 16.94
C TYR A 111 0.00 0.15 17.44
N PRO A 112 -0.22 0.04 18.76
CA PRO A 112 -1.21 -0.89 19.34
C PRO A 112 -2.66 -0.62 18.94
N ALA A 113 -3.00 0.60 18.48
CA ALA A 113 -4.34 0.91 18.02
C ALA A 113 -4.65 0.42 16.59
N ILE A 114 -3.67 -0.08 15.84
CA ILE A 114 -3.87 -0.61 14.48
C ILE A 114 -4.30 -2.08 14.57
N ASP A 115 -5.50 -2.38 14.09
CA ASP A 115 -5.98 -3.76 13.98
C ASP A 115 -5.34 -4.47 12.77
N GLN A 116 -4.41 -5.37 13.05
CA GLN A 116 -3.70 -6.17 12.06
C GLN A 116 -4.36 -7.53 11.76
N SER A 117 -5.61 -7.77 12.16
CA SER A 117 -6.27 -9.08 11.99
C SER A 117 -6.37 -9.51 10.53
N GLN A 118 -6.70 -8.59 9.60
CA GLN A 118 -6.75 -8.91 8.18
C GLN A 118 -5.38 -9.26 7.61
N LEU A 119 -4.32 -8.58 8.05
CA LEU A 119 -2.95 -8.87 7.65
C LEU A 119 -2.50 -10.25 8.14
N ARG A 120 -2.81 -10.61 9.38
CA ARG A 120 -2.52 -11.96 9.90
C ARG A 120 -3.25 -13.05 9.12
N SER A 121 -4.52 -12.82 8.78
CA SER A 121 -5.29 -13.75 7.94
C SER A 121 -4.62 -13.91 6.57
N PHE A 122 -4.28 -12.81 5.91
CA PHE A 122 -3.64 -12.82 4.59
C PHE A 122 -2.29 -13.55 4.60
N LEU A 123 -1.48 -13.41 5.65
CA LEU A 123 -0.18 -14.07 5.77
C LEU A 123 -0.27 -15.55 6.15
N SER A 124 -1.46 -16.04 6.51
CA SER A 124 -1.72 -17.45 6.84
C SER A 124 -2.42 -18.24 5.73
N GLU A 125 -2.77 -17.57 4.62
CA GLU A 125 -3.30 -18.19 3.38
C GLU A 125 -2.21 -18.97 2.64
#